data_AF-A0A433DEM5-F1
#
_entry.id   AF-A0A433DEM5-F1
#
_cell.length_a   1.000
_cell.length_b   1.000
_cell.length_c   1.000
_cell.angle_alpha   90.00
_cell.angle_beta   90.00
_cell.angle_gamma   90.00
#
_symmetry.space_group_name_H-M   'P 1'
#
loop_
_entity.id
_entity.type
_entity.pdbx_description
1 polymer ?
#
loop_
_entity_poly.entity_id
_entity_poly.type
_entity_poly.pdbx_seq_one_letter_code
_entity_poly.pdbx_strand_id
1 'polypeptide(L)'
;MQFPPECRDALQVPDFWEATDEPSLRKFLDFRLSAADLKDEATEHHKYITDLNKLSKFYAEVSETGKKIRKWRNTLKASELLLLLNNVEQSWKPEYTDYPAGFVLAVGTGSSLLVRTYSADYLGGFVLLMGTGSSLSVVAL
;
A
#
# COMPACT_ATOMS: atom_id res chain seq x y z
N MET A 1 -6.25 14.70 -16.14
CA MET A 1 -6.33 13.53 -17.06
C MET A 1 -7.76 13.41 -17.58
N GLN A 2 -8.01 13.02 -18.83
CA GLN A 2 -9.39 12.90 -19.32
C GLN A 2 -9.69 11.44 -19.69
N PHE A 3 -10.72 10.85 -19.09
CA PHE A 3 -11.08 9.46 -19.31
C PHE A 3 -12.16 9.34 -20.40
N PRO A 4 -12.15 8.26 -21.21
CA PRO A 4 -13.27 7.92 -22.08
C PRO A 4 -14.57 7.79 -21.28
N PRO A 5 -15.75 8.08 -21.88
CA PRO A 5 -17.03 8.02 -21.20
C PRO A 5 -17.28 6.68 -20.48
N GLU A 6 -17.00 5.56 -21.15
CA GLU A 6 -17.15 4.21 -20.59
C GLU A 6 -16.32 3.99 -19.31
N CYS A 7 -15.13 4.58 -19.25
CA CYS A 7 -14.27 4.50 -18.08
C CYS A 7 -14.79 5.44 -16.99
N ARG A 8 -15.16 6.67 -17.36
CA ARG A 8 -15.68 7.68 -16.44
C ARG A 8 -16.95 7.22 -15.72
N ASP A 9 -17.90 6.66 -16.46
CA ASP A 9 -19.19 6.17 -15.93
C ASP A 9 -19.03 4.97 -15.00
N ALA A 10 -17.91 4.24 -15.11
CA ALA A 10 -17.60 3.13 -14.23
C ALA A 10 -17.02 3.59 -12.88
N LEU A 11 -16.47 4.81 -12.77
CA LEU A 11 -15.87 5.32 -11.55
C LEU A 11 -16.94 5.86 -10.59
N GLN A 12 -16.73 5.68 -9.30
CA GLN A 12 -17.61 6.24 -8.28
C GLN A 12 -17.35 7.74 -8.08
N VAL A 13 -16.10 8.17 -8.21
CA VAL A 13 -15.70 9.58 -8.04
C VAL A 13 -14.84 10.03 -9.22
N PRO A 14 -15.39 10.07 -10.45
CA PRO A 14 -14.61 10.37 -11.66
C PRO A 14 -13.91 11.73 -11.60
N ASP A 15 -14.58 12.75 -11.06
CA ASP A 15 -14.07 14.12 -11.06
C ASP A 15 -12.76 14.26 -10.27
N PHE A 16 -12.59 13.46 -9.19
CA PHE A 16 -11.32 13.42 -8.45
C PHE A 16 -10.16 12.94 -9.32
N TRP A 17 -10.37 11.85 -10.07
CA TRP A 17 -9.32 11.23 -10.88
C TRP A 17 -8.96 12.08 -12.10
N GLU A 18 -9.92 12.82 -12.65
CA GLU A 18 -9.66 13.73 -13.77
C GLU A 18 -8.90 14.99 -13.34
N ALA A 19 -9.22 15.50 -12.15
CA ALA A 19 -8.63 16.72 -11.59
C ALA A 19 -7.27 16.50 -10.90
N THR A 20 -6.87 15.26 -10.61
CA THR A 20 -5.68 14.96 -9.80
C THR A 20 -4.61 14.21 -10.59
N ASP A 21 -3.48 14.86 -10.86
CA ASP A 21 -2.36 14.21 -11.58
C ASP A 21 -1.59 13.20 -10.72
N GLU A 22 -1.53 13.43 -9.41
CA GLU A 22 -0.87 12.55 -8.44
C GLU A 22 -1.83 12.21 -7.30
N PRO A 23 -2.77 11.27 -7.52
CA PRO A 23 -3.73 10.84 -6.53
C PRO A 23 -3.05 10.09 -5.40
N SER A 24 -3.55 10.34 -4.19
CA SER A 24 -3.26 9.57 -3.00
C SER A 24 -4.55 9.43 -2.20
N LEU A 25 -4.60 8.44 -1.32
CA LEU A 25 -5.77 8.22 -0.46
C LEU A 25 -6.07 9.46 0.40
N ARG A 26 -5.04 10.13 0.93
CA ARG A 26 -5.20 11.37 1.68
C ARG A 26 -5.86 12.47 0.85
N LYS A 27 -5.37 12.73 -0.38
CA LYS A 27 -5.96 13.74 -1.27
C LYS A 27 -7.41 13.39 -1.65
N PHE A 28 -7.70 12.09 -1.81
CA PHE A 28 -9.06 11.62 -2.04
C PHE A 28 -9.97 11.95 -0.86
N LEU A 29 -9.54 11.65 0.36
CA LEU A 29 -10.30 11.97 1.57
C LEU A 29 -10.49 13.48 1.75
N ASP A 30 -9.46 14.29 1.49
CA ASP A 30 -9.56 15.75 1.54
C ASP A 30 -10.56 16.29 0.50
N PHE A 31 -10.58 15.73 -0.71
CA PHE A 31 -11.57 16.04 -1.75
C PHE A 31 -13.00 15.65 -1.33
N ARG A 32 -13.18 14.48 -0.72
CA ARG A 32 -14.49 14.02 -0.24
C ARG A 32 -14.96 14.83 0.99
N LEU A 33 -14.03 15.26 1.83
CA LEU A 33 -14.31 16.12 2.98
C LEU A 33 -14.81 17.50 2.52
N SER A 34 -14.20 18.08 1.48
CA SER A 34 -14.64 19.39 0.94
C SER A 34 -16.00 19.34 0.26
N ALA A 35 -16.42 18.16 -0.23
CA ALA A 35 -17.76 17.94 -0.78
C ALA A 35 -18.86 17.77 0.31
N ALA A 36 -18.49 17.79 1.59
CA ALA A 36 -19.38 17.65 2.75
C ALA A 36 -20.25 16.37 2.76
N ASP A 37 -19.84 15.33 2.02
CA ASP A 37 -20.55 14.05 1.88
C ASP A 37 -19.68 12.83 2.23
N LEU A 38 -18.60 13.08 2.98
CA LEU A 38 -17.65 12.08 3.46
C LEU A 38 -18.37 11.00 4.29
N LYS A 39 -18.20 9.73 3.90
CA LYS A 39 -18.66 8.57 4.67
C LYS A 39 -17.60 8.14 5.68
N ASP A 40 -17.84 7.03 6.37
CA ASP A 40 -16.83 6.43 7.24
C ASP A 40 -15.56 6.06 6.46
N GLU A 41 -14.45 5.98 7.19
CA GLU A 41 -13.12 5.74 6.64
C GLU A 41 -13.06 4.46 5.79
N ALA A 42 -13.65 3.36 6.26
CA ALA A 42 -13.61 2.08 5.55
C ALA A 42 -14.34 2.17 4.21
N THR A 43 -15.51 2.82 4.19
CA THR A 43 -16.27 3.07 2.96
C THR A 43 -15.48 3.92 1.97
N GLU A 44 -14.86 5.02 2.41
CA GLU A 44 -14.12 5.91 1.51
C GLU A 44 -12.80 5.27 0.99
N HIS A 45 -12.09 4.51 1.84
CA HIS A 45 -10.95 3.70 1.42
C HIS A 45 -11.36 2.67 0.37
N HIS A 46 -12.48 1.97 0.60
CA HIS A 46 -12.99 0.99 -0.35
C HIS A 46 -13.34 1.61 -1.71
N LYS A 47 -13.93 2.82 -1.73
CA LYS A 47 -14.21 3.56 -2.97
C LYS A 47 -12.93 3.87 -3.74
N TYR A 48 -11.92 4.42 -3.05
CA TYR A 48 -10.63 4.74 -3.67
C TYR A 48 -9.97 3.51 -4.30
N ILE A 49 -9.90 2.41 -3.56
CA ILE A 49 -9.30 1.15 -4.03
C ILE A 49 -10.09 0.59 -5.23
N THR A 50 -11.42 0.62 -5.13
CA THR A 50 -12.30 0.09 -6.18
C THR A 50 -12.13 0.86 -7.49
N ASP A 51 -12.15 2.18 -7.44
CA ASP A 51 -11.98 3.02 -8.62
C ASP A 51 -10.58 2.85 -9.22
N LEU A 52 -9.54 2.83 -8.40
CA LEU A 52 -8.17 2.59 -8.86
C LEU A 52 -8.01 1.22 -9.55
N ASN A 53 -8.71 0.20 -9.05
CA ASN A 53 -8.73 -1.12 -9.67
C ASN A 53 -9.50 -1.15 -10.99
N LYS A 54 -10.61 -0.41 -11.10
CA LYS A 54 -11.32 -0.23 -12.37
C LYS A 54 -10.43 0.44 -13.40
N LEU A 55 -9.79 1.57 -13.04
CA LEU A 55 -8.85 2.28 -13.91
C LEU A 55 -7.77 1.34 -14.46
N SER A 56 -7.16 0.52 -13.60
CA SER A 56 -6.14 -0.42 -14.05
C SER A 56 -6.66 -1.53 -14.96
N LYS A 57 -7.94 -1.91 -14.87
CA LYS A 57 -8.52 -2.89 -15.79
C LYS A 57 -8.82 -2.27 -17.16
N PHE A 58 -9.20 -0.99 -17.18
CA PHE A 58 -9.46 -0.24 -18.41
C PHE A 58 -8.20 0.01 -19.23
N TYR A 59 -7.05 0.18 -18.58
CA TYR A 59 -5.82 0.57 -19.26
C TYR A 59 -4.74 -0.51 -19.21
N ALA A 60 -4.17 -0.83 -20.37
CA ALA A 60 -3.01 -1.70 -20.48
C ALA A 60 -1.76 -1.04 -19.86
N GLU A 61 -0.97 -1.80 -19.10
CA GLU A 61 0.21 -1.29 -18.38
C GLU A 61 1.28 -0.67 -19.29
N VAL A 62 1.28 -1.00 -20.58
CA VAL A 62 2.22 -0.45 -21.58
C VAL A 62 1.85 0.95 -22.06
N SER A 63 0.58 1.35 -21.89
CA SER A 63 0.13 2.70 -22.26
C SER A 63 0.63 3.75 -21.27
N GLU A 64 0.82 4.99 -21.71
CA GLU A 64 1.23 6.09 -20.81
C GLU A 64 0.28 6.25 -19.61
N THR A 65 -1.02 6.13 -19.87
CA THR A 65 -2.05 6.09 -18.83
C THR A 65 -1.89 4.91 -17.88
N GLY A 66 -1.71 3.70 -18.43
CA GLY A 66 -1.53 2.49 -17.63
C GLY A 66 -0.28 2.56 -16.75
N LYS A 67 0.83 3.12 -17.25
CA LYS A 67 2.04 3.38 -16.45
C LYS A 67 1.76 4.33 -15.28
N LYS A 68 0.99 5.41 -15.50
CA LYS A 68 0.58 6.33 -14.43
C LYS A 68 -0.27 5.63 -13.38
N ILE A 69 -1.30 4.89 -13.80
CA ILE A 69 -2.18 4.14 -12.89
C ILE A 69 -1.39 3.10 -12.09
N ARG A 70 -0.45 2.39 -12.74
CA ARG A 70 0.45 1.44 -12.07
C ARG A 70 1.31 2.14 -11.02
N LYS A 71 1.86 3.32 -11.31
CA LYS A 71 2.60 4.14 -10.33
C LYS A 71 1.72 4.44 -9.11
N TRP A 72 0.50 4.92 -9.32
CA TRP A 72 -0.43 5.26 -8.23
C TRP A 72 -0.76 4.06 -7.34
N ARG A 73 -0.98 2.87 -7.94
CA ARG A 73 -1.18 1.62 -7.18
C ARG A 73 0.03 1.25 -6.35
N ASN A 74 1.23 1.38 -6.89
CA ASN A 74 2.45 1.08 -6.14
C ASN A 74 2.65 2.06 -4.99
N THR A 75 2.31 3.34 -5.18
CA THR A 75 2.32 4.33 -4.10
C THR A 75 1.33 3.98 -2.98
N LEU A 76 0.11 3.53 -3.32
CA LEU A 76 -0.85 3.08 -2.32
C LEU A 76 -0.30 1.89 -1.49
N LYS A 77 0.20 0.86 -2.17
CA LYS A 77 0.80 -0.31 -1.48
C LYS A 77 1.99 0.07 -0.60
N ALA A 78 2.84 0.97 -1.07
CA ALA A 78 3.96 1.47 -0.28
C ALA A 78 3.48 2.22 0.96
N SER A 79 2.41 3.04 0.86
CA SER A 79 1.84 3.72 2.02
C SER A 79 1.18 2.77 3.03
N GLU A 80 0.50 1.72 2.56
CA GLU A 80 -0.06 0.68 3.44
C GLU A 80 1.05 -0.09 4.17
N LEU A 81 2.13 -0.45 3.46
CA LEU A 81 3.29 -1.12 4.06
C LEU A 81 4.00 -0.24 5.09
N LEU A 82 4.19 1.05 4.80
CA LEU A 82 4.76 2.00 5.76
C LEU A 82 3.90 2.15 7.02
N LEU A 83 2.57 2.18 6.89
CA LEU A 83 1.67 2.22 8.04
C LEU A 83 1.78 0.94 8.89
N LEU A 84 1.84 -0.23 8.26
CA LEU A 84 2.05 -1.50 8.97
C LEU A 84 3.40 -1.53 9.70
N LEU A 85 4.47 -1.07 9.05
CA LEU A 85 5.80 -1.00 9.67
C LEU A 85 5.83 -0.03 10.86
N ASN A 86 5.18 1.14 10.75
CA ASN A 86 5.09 2.08 11.87
C ASN A 86 4.27 1.53 13.03
N ASN A 87 3.16 0.82 12.77
CA ASN A 87 2.34 0.19 13.80
C ASN A 87 3.12 -0.95 14.50
N VAL A 88 3.90 -1.70 13.74
CA VAL A 88 4.87 -2.66 14.27
C VAL A 88 5.88 -1.91 15.14
N GLU A 89 6.62 -0.93 14.62
CA GLU A 89 7.66 -0.20 15.37
C GLU A 89 7.14 0.45 16.66
N GLN A 90 5.93 1.03 16.67
CA GLN A 90 5.29 1.57 17.88
C GLN A 90 4.89 0.48 18.89
N SER A 91 4.53 -0.72 18.43
CA SER A 91 4.31 -1.89 19.28
C SER A 91 5.61 -2.47 19.84
N TRP A 92 6.76 -2.17 19.22
CA TRP A 92 8.08 -2.72 19.56
C TRP A 92 9.02 -1.66 20.14
N LYS A 93 8.56 -0.71 20.97
CA LYS A 93 9.50 -0.07 21.91
C LYS A 93 10.06 -1.20 22.78
N PRO A 94 11.32 -1.63 22.59
CA PRO A 94 11.81 -2.76 23.34
C PRO A 94 11.96 -2.29 24.78
N GLU A 95 11.17 -2.86 25.68
CA GLU A 95 11.69 -3.07 27.02
C GLU A 95 12.91 -3.97 26.82
N TYR A 96 14.10 -3.41 27.06
CA TYR A 96 15.38 -3.98 26.64
C TYR A 96 15.59 -5.34 27.33
N THR A 97 15.07 -6.41 26.73
CA THR A 97 15.33 -7.78 27.18
C THR A 97 16.40 -8.37 26.29
N ASP A 98 17.55 -8.68 26.89
CA ASP A 98 18.69 -9.38 26.31
C ASP A 98 18.22 -10.64 25.56
N TYR A 99 18.00 -10.52 24.26
CA TYR A 99 17.81 -11.70 23.41
C TYR A 99 19.20 -12.22 23.02
N PRO A 100 19.49 -13.51 23.28
CA PRO A 100 20.76 -14.08 22.86
C PRO A 100 20.92 -14.02 21.34
N ALA A 101 22.15 -13.77 20.89
CA ALA A 101 22.48 -13.70 19.47
C ALA A 101 22.08 -14.99 18.73
N GLY A 102 21.50 -14.85 17.53
CA GLY A 102 21.11 -15.97 16.68
C GLY A 102 19.62 -16.34 16.67
N PHE A 103 18.77 -15.58 17.35
CA PHE A 103 17.32 -15.77 17.26
C PHE A 103 16.73 -15.05 16.03
N VAL A 104 15.88 -15.78 15.31
CA VAL A 104 15.11 -15.30 14.16
C VAL A 104 13.67 -15.08 14.64
N LEU A 105 13.21 -13.83 14.67
CA LEU A 105 11.82 -13.54 14.99
C LEU A 105 11.05 -13.37 13.68
N ALA A 106 10.14 -14.29 13.42
CA ALA A 106 9.26 -14.27 12.26
C ALA A 106 7.84 -13.92 12.70
N VAL A 107 7.28 -12.84 12.16
CA VAL A 107 5.89 -12.44 12.40
C VAL A 107 5.22 -12.25 11.05
N GLY A 108 4.06 -12.87 10.85
CA GLY A 108 3.35 -12.77 9.59
C GLY A 108 1.88 -13.16 9.68
N THR A 109 1.13 -12.71 8.69
CA THR A 109 -0.19 -13.26 8.36
C THR A 109 -0.04 -14.15 7.12
N GLY A 110 -1.03 -14.98 6.80
CA GLY A 110 -0.92 -16.04 5.77
C GLY A 110 -0.48 -15.64 4.35
N SER A 111 -0.20 -14.35 4.08
CA SER A 111 0.29 -13.81 2.80
C SER A 111 1.60 -13.02 2.90
N SER A 112 2.14 -12.79 4.10
CA SER A 112 3.38 -12.01 4.29
C SER A 112 4.04 -12.36 5.62
N LEU A 113 5.34 -12.64 5.59
CA LEU A 113 6.16 -12.95 6.76
C LEU A 113 7.30 -11.93 6.83
N LEU A 114 7.34 -11.13 7.89
CA LEU A 114 8.47 -10.27 8.21
C LEU A 114 9.42 -11.04 9.13
N VAL A 115 10.68 -11.14 8.74
CA VAL A 115 11.72 -11.83 9.51
C VAL A 115 12.79 -10.81 9.91
N ARG A 116 13.04 -10.71 11.22
CA ARG A 116 14.16 -9.93 11.75
C ARG A 116 15.23 -10.88 12.28
N THR A 117 16.46 -10.67 11.83
CA THR A 117 17.63 -11.41 12.30
C THR A 117 18.54 -10.48 13.06
N TYR A 118 18.86 -10.82 14.29
CA TYR A 118 19.84 -10.07 15.10
C TYR A 118 21.16 -10.84 15.12
N SER A 119 22.22 -10.19 14.63
CA SER A 119 23.59 -10.67 14.75
C SER A 119 24.38 -9.66 15.59
N ALA A 120 25.22 -10.14 16.51
CA ALA A 120 26.00 -9.29 17.40
C ALA A 120 27.00 -8.38 16.67
N ASP A 121 27.33 -8.71 15.42
CA ASP A 121 28.37 -8.03 14.64
C ASP A 121 27.85 -7.14 13.50
N TYR A 122 26.53 -7.02 13.31
CA TYR A 122 25.92 -6.16 12.29
C TYR A 122 24.65 -5.49 12.81
N LEU A 123 24.46 -4.21 12.46
CA LEU A 123 23.18 -3.51 12.59
C LEU A 123 22.07 -4.40 12.01
N GLY A 124 21.16 -4.88 12.87
CA GLY A 124 20.16 -5.89 12.52
C GLY A 124 19.39 -5.54 11.25
N GLY A 125 19.48 -6.39 10.24
CA GLY A 125 18.77 -6.25 8.97
C GLY A 125 17.32 -6.73 9.07
N PHE A 126 16.46 -6.15 8.25
CA PHE A 126 15.08 -6.61 8.06
C PHE A 126 14.98 -7.39 6.76
N VAL A 127 14.40 -8.58 6.83
CA VAL A 127 14.12 -9.39 5.65
C VAL A 127 12.61 -9.57 5.54
N LEU A 128 12.02 -9.01 4.50
CA LEU A 128 10.61 -9.20 4.20
C LEU A 128 10.46 -10.36 3.22
N LEU A 129 9.73 -11.40 3.64
CA LEU A 129 9.35 -12.54 2.82
C LEU A 129 7.90 -12.37 2.37
N MET A 130 7.70 -12.07 1.09
CA MET A 130 6.38 -11.97 0.48
C MET A 130 6.10 -13.25 -0.32
N GLY A 131 4.93 -13.87 -0.11
CA GLY A 131 4.53 -15.09 -0.80
C GLY A 131 3.14 -14.97 -1.42
N THR A 132 3.02 -15.24 -2.72
CA THR A 132 1.73 -15.48 -3.39
C THR A 132 1.84 -16.79 -4.17
N GLY A 133 1.36 -17.90 -3.60
CA GLY A 133 1.33 -19.20 -4.27
C GLY A 133 2.72 -19.78 -4.59
N SER A 134 3.13 -20.79 -3.81
CA SER A 134 4.32 -21.65 -4.02
C SER A 134 5.69 -20.98 -4.20
N SER A 135 5.81 -19.65 -4.22
CA SER A 135 7.08 -18.92 -4.34
C SER A 135 7.18 -17.83 -3.29
N LEU A 136 8.25 -17.88 -2.49
CA LEU A 136 8.64 -16.85 -1.52
C LEU A 136 9.76 -16.00 -2.14
N SER A 137 9.54 -14.69 -2.23
CA SER A 137 10.59 -13.74 -2.65
C SER A 137 11.20 -13.07 -1.42
N VAL A 138 12.53 -13.07 -1.34
CA VAL A 138 13.31 -12.43 -0.29
C VAL A 138 13.63 -11.00 -0.70
N VAL A 139 13.16 -10.03 0.07
CA VAL A 139 13.60 -8.63 -0.07
C VAL A 139 14.42 -8.28 1.17
N ALA A 140 15.73 -8.14 1.00
CA ALA A 140 16.60 -7.55 2.00
C ALA A 140 16.43 -6.02 1.96
N LEU A 141 16.15 -5.42 3.12
CA LEU A 141 15.98 -3.98 3.30
C LEU A 141 17.21 -3.37 3.98
#